data_AF-A0A494XIM3-F1
#
_entry.id   AF-A0A494XIM3-F1
#
_cell.length_a   1.000
_cell.length_b   1.000
_cell.length_c   1.000
_cell.angle_alpha   90.00
_cell.angle_beta   90.00
_cell.angle_gamma   90.00
#
_symmetry.space_group_name_H-M   'P 1'
#
loop_
_entity.id
_entity.type
_entity.pdbx_description
1 polymer ?
#
loop_
_entity_poly.entity_id
_entity_poly.type
_entity_poly.pdbx_seq_one_letter_code
_entity_poly.pdbx_strand_id
1 'polypeptide(L)'
;MRRDVALAQVRRQEAATAAARDALLAVQSEVLALKAAKLAHAQSFSTRMREAPRSARELASVGIDLQLFDREIEAAIERIAPAAVRVDEEEAQLTLLREALRRADAKREQAVRTGERLTREAARRAEVLEEARAEEAALRVALQSARSSERASS
;
A
#
# COMPACT_ATOMS: atom_id res chain seq x y z
N MET A 1 11.00 1.26 -12.29
CA MET A 1 10.23 0.34 -11.43
C MET A 1 9.02 -0.17 -12.22
N ARG A 2 8.83 -1.49 -12.30
CA ARG A 2 7.64 -2.10 -12.94
C ARG A 2 6.42 -1.91 -12.01
N ARG A 3 5.24 -1.63 -12.58
CA ARG A 3 4.00 -1.40 -11.82
C ARG A 3 3.72 -2.50 -10.80
N ASP A 4 3.88 -3.77 -11.19
CA ASP A 4 3.55 -4.90 -10.31
C ASP A 4 4.49 -4.99 -9.11
N VAL A 5 5.75 -4.58 -9.28
CA VAL A 5 6.72 -4.44 -8.17
C VAL A 5 6.28 -3.34 -7.22
N ALA A 6 5.87 -2.18 -7.75
CA ALA A 6 5.37 -1.06 -6.95
C ALA A 6 4.10 -1.44 -6.17
N LEU A 7 3.17 -2.15 -6.81
CA LEU A 7 1.95 -2.65 -6.18
C LEU A 7 2.25 -3.66 -5.07
N ALA A 8 3.18 -4.58 -5.31
CA ALA A 8 3.62 -5.54 -4.29
C ALA A 8 4.29 -4.85 -3.09
N GLN A 9 5.07 -3.79 -3.33
CA GLN A 9 5.67 -2.98 -2.27
C GLN A 9 4.61 -2.24 -1.46
N VAL A 10 3.64 -1.59 -2.11
CA VAL A 10 2.51 -0.92 -1.43
C VAL A 10 1.77 -1.91 -0.54
N ARG A 11 1.41 -3.10 -1.02
CA ARG A 11 0.69 -4.10 -0.22
C ARG A 11 1.48 -4.58 1.00
N ARG A 12 2.79 -4.80 0.84
CA ARG A 12 3.66 -5.16 1.98
C ARG A 12 3.71 -4.02 3.00
N GLN A 13 3.81 -2.79 2.52
CA GLN A 13 3.83 -1.61 3.39
C GLN A 13 2.49 -1.42 4.11
N GLU A 14 1.36 -1.64 3.44
CA GLU A 14 0.04 -1.61 4.08
C GLU A 14 -0.07 -2.63 5.22
N ALA A 15 0.47 -3.84 5.03
CA ALA A 15 0.55 -4.84 6.09
C ALA A 15 1.46 -4.41 7.24
N ALA A 16 2.60 -3.77 6.96
CA ALA A 16 3.50 -3.25 7.98
C ALA A 16 2.86 -2.10 8.78
N THR A 17 2.18 -1.17 8.11
CA THR A 17 1.40 -0.10 8.76
C THR A 17 0.28 -0.68 9.64
N ALA A 18 -0.44 -1.69 9.16
CA ALA A 18 -1.47 -2.36 9.95
C ALA A 18 -0.88 -3.01 11.21
N ALA A 19 0.22 -3.75 11.06
CA ALA A 19 0.91 -4.37 12.20
C ALA A 19 1.43 -3.32 13.22
N ALA A 20 1.92 -2.17 12.77
CA ALA A 20 2.35 -1.09 13.65
C ALA A 20 1.17 -0.49 14.44
N ARG A 21 0.02 -0.31 13.79
CA ARG A 21 -1.22 0.17 14.45
C ARG A 21 -1.74 -0.84 15.46
N ASP A 22 -1.74 -2.12 15.12
CA ASP A 22 -2.15 -3.19 16.03
C ASP A 22 -1.22 -3.25 17.26
N ALA A 23 0.08 -3.07 17.07
CA ALA A 23 1.04 -3.01 18.18
C ALA A 23 0.79 -1.80 19.09
N LEU A 24 0.50 -0.62 18.54
CA LEU A 24 0.14 0.56 19.32
C LEU A 24 -1.14 0.32 20.13
N LEU A 25 -2.17 -0.25 19.51
CA LEU A 25 -3.41 -0.61 20.18
C LEU A 25 -3.19 -1.63 21.30
N ALA A 26 -2.31 -2.62 21.08
CA ALA A 26 -1.97 -3.61 22.09
C ALA A 26 -1.34 -2.95 23.33
N VAL A 27 -0.36 -2.05 23.16
CA VAL A 27 0.27 -1.32 24.27
C VAL A 27 -0.75 -0.43 25.00
N GLN A 28 -1.62 0.27 24.27
CA GLN A 28 -2.68 1.07 24.89
C GLN A 28 -3.67 0.20 25.70
N SER A 29 -4.03 -0.96 25.17
CA SER A 29 -4.93 -1.90 25.84
C SER A 29 -4.30 -2.48 27.12
N GLU A 30 -2.99 -2.72 27.11
CA GLU A 30 -2.24 -3.18 28.27
C GLU A 30 -2.26 -2.14 29.41
N VAL A 31 -2.04 -0.86 29.09
CA VAL A 31 -2.13 0.24 30.07
C VAL A 31 -3.54 0.31 30.69
N LEU A 32 -4.58 0.16 29.87
CA LEU A 32 -5.96 0.15 30.37
C LEU A 32 -6.23 -1.07 31.27
N ALA A 33 -5.74 -2.25 30.89
CA ALA A 33 -5.88 -3.47 31.68
C ALA A 33 -5.16 -3.34 33.04
N LEU A 34 -3.94 -2.82 33.07
CA LEU A 34 -3.18 -2.58 34.31
C LEU A 34 -3.89 -1.57 35.23
N LYS A 35 -4.42 -0.48 34.66
CA LYS A 35 -5.21 0.51 35.43
C LYS A 35 -6.47 -0.12 36.02
N ALA A 36 -7.17 -0.95 35.25
CA ALA A 36 -8.35 -1.68 35.72
C ALA A 36 -8.00 -2.68 36.84
N ALA A 37 -6.90 -3.42 36.68
CA ALA A 37 -6.41 -4.37 37.68
C ALA A 37 -6.02 -3.67 38.99
N LYS A 38 -5.30 -2.54 38.90
CA LYS A 38 -4.96 -1.71 40.06
C LYS A 38 -6.21 -1.23 40.81
N LEU A 39 -7.21 -0.74 40.07
CA LEU A 39 -8.48 -0.28 40.65
C LEU A 39 -9.23 -1.43 41.35
N ALA A 40 -9.34 -2.58 40.69
CA ALA A 40 -10.01 -3.76 41.24
C ALA A 40 -9.30 -4.27 42.50
N HIS A 41 -7.96 -4.25 42.52
CA HIS A 41 -7.16 -4.61 43.69
C HIS A 41 -7.41 -3.65 44.86
N ALA A 42 -7.38 -2.33 44.62
CA ALA A 42 -7.65 -1.32 45.63
C ALA A 42 -9.08 -1.42 46.19
N GLN A 43 -10.07 -1.67 45.33
CA GLN A 43 -11.47 -1.89 45.75
C GLN A 43 -11.61 -3.14 46.61
N SER A 44 -11.02 -4.26 46.17
CA SER A 44 -11.04 -5.53 46.91
C SER A 44 -10.39 -5.38 48.28
N PHE A 45 -9.30 -4.61 48.37
CA PHE A 45 -8.69 -4.28 49.65
C PHE A 45 -9.59 -3.39 50.52
N SER A 46 -10.19 -2.34 49.96
CA SER A 46 -11.12 -1.47 50.68
C SER A 46 -12.31 -2.22 51.27
N THR A 47 -12.90 -3.16 50.51
CA THR A 47 -13.99 -4.02 51.01
C THR A 47 -13.51 -4.88 52.18
N ARG A 48 -12.36 -5.56 52.04
CA ARG A 48 -11.76 -6.38 53.10
C ARG A 48 -11.36 -5.61 54.36
N MET A 49 -11.06 -4.32 54.24
CA MET A 49 -10.78 -3.41 55.36
C MET A 49 -12.04 -3.02 56.13
N ARG A 50 -13.21 -2.99 55.48
CA ARG A 50 -14.50 -2.71 56.14
C ARG A 50 -15.01 -3.91 56.93
N GLU A 51 -14.63 -5.11 56.53
CA GLU A 51 -15.07 -6.37 57.17
C GLU A 51 -14.32 -6.68 58.47
N ALA A 52 -13.01 -6.39 58.53
CA ALA A 52 -12.19 -6.66 59.71
C ALA A 52 -10.94 -5.74 59.76
N PRO A 53 -10.46 -5.40 60.97
CA PRO A 53 -9.20 -4.67 61.13
C PRO A 53 -8.02 -5.47 60.57
N ARG A 54 -7.10 -4.76 59.92
CA ARG A 54 -5.90 -5.34 59.31
C ARG A 54 -4.64 -4.99 60.09
N SER A 55 -3.68 -5.90 60.04
CA SER A 55 -2.35 -5.68 60.60
C SER A 55 -1.58 -4.64 59.78
N ALA A 56 -0.62 -3.96 60.43
CA ALA A 56 0.30 -3.05 59.75
C ALA A 56 1.08 -3.74 58.62
N ARG A 57 1.37 -5.05 58.75
CA ARG A 57 2.04 -5.84 57.72
C ARG A 57 1.17 -6.03 56.48
N GLU A 58 -0.12 -6.30 56.63
CA GLU A 58 -1.05 -6.42 55.50
C GLU A 58 -1.20 -5.08 54.76
N LEU A 59 -1.30 -3.98 55.50
CA LEU A 59 -1.36 -2.62 54.94
C LEU A 59 -0.08 -2.30 54.14
N ALA A 60 1.09 -2.63 54.67
CA ALA A 60 2.36 -2.44 53.98
C ALA A 60 2.45 -3.29 52.70
N SER A 61 2.00 -4.55 52.73
CA SER A 61 1.98 -5.42 51.55
C SER A 61 1.15 -4.82 50.42
N VAL A 62 -0.04 -4.32 50.72
CA VAL A 62 -0.91 -3.70 49.70
C VAL A 62 -0.32 -2.39 49.18
N GLY A 63 0.35 -1.61 50.04
CA GLY A 63 1.10 -0.44 49.60
C GLY A 63 2.18 -0.80 48.57
N ILE A 64 2.91 -1.90 48.79
CA ILE A 64 3.91 -2.41 47.86
C ILE A 64 3.26 -2.86 46.54
N ASP A 65 2.14 -3.60 46.60
CA ASP A 65 1.42 -4.06 45.41
C ASP A 65 0.95 -2.87 44.54
N LEU A 66 0.40 -1.82 45.17
CA LEU A 66 -0.03 -0.61 44.45
C LEU A 66 1.14 0.14 43.81
N GLN A 67 2.30 0.19 44.47
CA GLN A 67 3.52 0.77 43.90
C GLN A 67 4.05 -0.05 42.71
N LEU A 68 3.92 -1.38 42.77
CA LEU A 68 4.29 -2.24 41.66
C LEU A 68 3.41 -1.96 40.43
N PHE A 69 2.08 -1.87 40.62
CA PHE A 69 1.17 -1.47 39.54
C PHE A 69 1.55 -0.11 38.93
N ASP A 70 1.93 0.87 39.75
CA ASP A 70 2.35 2.18 39.23
C ASP A 70 3.58 2.08 38.32
N ARG A 71 4.58 1.30 38.73
CA ARG A 71 5.79 1.06 37.92
C ARG A 71 5.47 0.32 36.62
N GLU A 72 4.60 -0.69 36.66
CA GLU A 72 4.19 -1.44 35.48
C GLU A 72 3.39 -0.55 34.50
N ILE A 73 2.49 0.29 35.01
CA ILE A 73 1.73 1.25 34.21
C ILE A 73 2.67 2.27 33.56
N GLU A 74 3.63 2.82 34.31
CA GLU A 74 4.62 3.76 33.79
C GLU A 74 5.47 3.13 32.68
N ALA A 75 6.02 1.94 32.90
CA ALA A 75 6.79 1.20 31.90
C ALA A 75 5.95 0.85 30.64
N ALA A 76 4.65 0.59 30.79
CA ALA A 76 3.75 0.38 29.66
C ALA A 76 3.46 1.69 28.90
N ILE A 77 3.29 2.81 29.60
CA ILE A 77 3.10 4.14 29.00
C ILE A 77 4.34 4.57 28.21
N GLU A 78 5.54 4.31 28.72
CA GLU A 78 6.80 4.63 28.02
C GLU A 78 6.92 3.94 26.66
N ARG A 79 6.23 2.82 26.45
CA ARG A 79 6.18 2.11 25.17
C ARG A 79 5.18 2.71 24.16
N ILE A 80 4.26 3.59 24.58
CA ILE A 80 3.26 4.19 23.68
C ILE A 80 3.94 5.13 22.68
N ALA A 81 4.80 6.03 23.16
CA ALA A 81 5.49 6.99 22.29
C ALA A 81 6.29 6.33 21.15
N PRO A 82 7.18 5.34 21.39
CA PRO A 82 7.90 4.68 20.31
C PRO A 82 6.97 3.90 19.37
N ALA A 83 5.88 3.29 19.88
CA ALA A 83 4.90 2.62 19.03
C ALA A 83 4.14 3.61 18.12
N ALA A 84 3.80 4.80 18.62
CA ALA A 84 3.16 5.86 17.84
C ALA A 84 4.09 6.41 16.75
N VAL A 85 5.35 6.70 17.10
CA VAL A 85 6.39 7.11 16.14
C VAL A 85 6.52 6.06 15.02
N ARG A 86 6.50 4.77 15.38
CA ARG A 86 6.58 3.70 14.40
C ARG A 86 5.40 3.70 13.42
N VAL A 87 4.18 3.99 13.89
CA VAL A 87 3.01 4.14 13.01
C VAL A 87 3.22 5.29 12.03
N ASP A 88 3.66 6.45 12.51
CA ASP A 88 3.90 7.63 11.69
C ASP A 88 4.96 7.37 10.60
N GLU A 89 6.06 6.69 10.95
CA GLU A 89 7.11 6.29 10.01
C GLU A 89 6.56 5.37 8.90
N GLU A 90 5.80 4.34 9.27
CA GLU A 90 5.24 3.37 8.33
C GLU A 90 4.18 4.01 7.41
N GLU A 91 3.40 4.97 7.92
CA GLU A 91 2.44 5.75 7.14
C GLU A 91 3.10 6.71 6.16
N ALA A 92 4.19 7.36 6.58
CA ALA A 92 5.00 8.21 5.70
C ALA A 92 5.59 7.39 4.55
N GLN A 93 6.16 6.22 4.83
CA GLN A 93 6.67 5.31 3.80
C GLN A 93 5.57 4.81 2.86
N LEU A 94 4.39 4.47 3.39
CA LEU A 94 3.24 4.06 2.58
C LEU A 94 2.81 5.16 1.61
N THR A 95 2.83 6.42 2.05
CA THR A 95 2.50 7.58 1.23
C THR A 95 3.46 7.70 0.03
N LEU A 96 4.76 7.61 0.27
CA LEU A 96 5.78 7.65 -0.79
C LEU A 96 5.62 6.51 -1.80
N LEU A 97 5.33 5.29 -1.33
CA LEU A 97 5.10 4.14 -2.21
C LEU A 97 3.82 4.29 -3.06
N ARG A 98 2.75 4.83 -2.48
CA ARG A 98 1.50 5.12 -3.23
C ARG A 98 1.73 6.16 -4.32
N GLU A 99 2.53 7.19 -4.07
CA GLU A 99 2.91 8.15 -5.11
C GLU A 99 3.79 7.52 -6.21
N ALA A 100 4.72 6.63 -5.83
CA ALA A 100 5.52 5.89 -6.78
C ALA A 100 4.66 4.97 -7.67
N LEU A 101 3.64 4.31 -7.10
CA LEU A 101 2.67 3.51 -7.83
C LEU A 101 1.84 4.37 -8.80
N ARG A 102 1.30 5.52 -8.34
CA ARG A 102 0.58 6.46 -9.21
C ARG A 102 1.41 6.89 -10.42
N ARG A 103 2.69 7.20 -10.21
CA ARG A 103 3.63 7.54 -11.30
C ARG A 103 3.86 6.37 -12.26
N ALA A 104 3.92 5.14 -11.75
CA ALA A 104 4.07 3.94 -12.57
C ALA A 104 2.81 3.67 -13.42
N ASP A 105 1.62 3.88 -12.85
CA ASP A 105 0.34 3.76 -13.56
C ASP A 105 0.23 4.79 -14.69
N ALA A 106 0.54 6.06 -14.42
CA ALA A 106 0.52 7.11 -15.42
C ALA A 106 1.49 6.83 -16.59
N LYS A 107 2.69 6.32 -16.29
CA LYS A 107 3.66 5.89 -17.33
C LYS A 107 3.13 4.72 -18.16
N ARG A 108 2.47 3.75 -17.54
CA ARG A 108 1.86 2.63 -18.24
C ARG A 108 0.76 3.12 -19.19
N GLU A 109 -0.11 4.00 -18.72
CA GLU A 109 -1.18 4.57 -19.53
C GLU A 109 -0.65 5.36 -20.73
N GLN A 110 0.38 6.19 -20.53
CA GLN A 110 1.05 6.90 -21.62
C GLN A 110 1.67 5.94 -22.65
N ALA A 111 2.27 4.84 -22.19
CA ALA A 111 2.85 3.84 -23.08
C ALA A 111 1.76 3.12 -23.90
N VAL A 112 0.61 2.80 -23.29
CA VAL A 112 -0.54 2.20 -23.98
C VAL A 112 -1.07 3.13 -25.07
N ARG A 113 -1.37 4.40 -24.73
CA ARG A 113 -1.85 5.40 -25.71
C ARG A 113 -0.87 5.60 -26.87
N THR A 114 0.43 5.60 -26.56
CA THR A 114 1.49 5.72 -27.57
C THR A 114 1.53 4.49 -28.47
N GLY A 115 1.42 3.30 -27.90
CA GLY A 115 1.33 2.04 -28.65
C GLY A 115 0.14 2.05 -29.61
N GLU A 116 -1.05 2.40 -29.13
CA GLU A 116 -2.26 2.50 -29.94
C GLU A 116 -2.14 3.52 -31.09
N ARG A 117 -1.45 4.65 -30.87
CA ARG A 117 -1.15 5.61 -31.93
C ARG A 117 -0.23 5.01 -32.99
N LEU A 118 0.86 4.36 -32.57
CA LEU A 118 1.80 3.73 -33.50
C LEU A 118 1.16 2.57 -34.27
N THR A 119 0.30 1.78 -33.65
CA THR A 119 -0.45 0.71 -34.32
C THR A 119 -1.38 1.29 -35.39
N ARG A 120 -2.08 2.39 -35.10
CA ARG A 120 -2.93 3.07 -36.10
C ARG A 120 -2.12 3.66 -37.25
N GLU A 121 -0.97 4.27 -36.97
CA GLU A 121 -0.08 4.80 -38.00
C GLU A 121 0.50 3.69 -38.88
N ALA A 122 0.89 2.56 -38.29
CA ALA A 122 1.37 1.39 -39.03
C ALA A 122 0.28 0.81 -39.93
N ALA A 123 -0.97 0.70 -39.44
CA ALA A 123 -2.11 0.25 -40.24
C ALA A 123 -2.35 1.16 -41.46
N ARG A 124 -2.38 2.49 -41.26
CA ARG A 124 -2.51 3.46 -42.37
C ARG A 124 -1.38 3.34 -43.39
N ARG A 125 -0.14 3.15 -42.94
CA ARG A 125 1.00 2.96 -43.85
C ARG A 125 0.88 1.67 -44.65
N ALA A 126 0.37 0.60 -44.02
CA ALA A 126 0.11 -0.66 -44.71
C ALA A 126 -0.97 -0.49 -45.78
N GLU A 127 -2.08 0.20 -45.47
CA GLU A 127 -3.14 0.51 -46.44
C GLU A 127 -2.60 1.28 -47.65
N VAL A 128 -1.84 2.36 -47.42
CA VAL A 128 -1.23 3.15 -48.50
C VAL A 128 -0.27 2.33 -49.36
N LEU A 129 0.48 1.40 -48.77
CA LEU A 129 1.38 0.51 -49.52
C LEU A 129 0.61 -0.48 -50.39
N GLU A 130 -0.51 -1.02 -49.89
CA GLU A 130 -1.36 -1.91 -50.67
C GLU A 130 -2.06 -1.17 -51.82
N GLU A 131 -2.52 0.07 -51.60
CA GLU A 131 -3.05 0.93 -52.66
C GLU A 131 -2.00 1.22 -53.74
N ALA A 132 -0.79 1.64 -53.35
CA ALA A 132 0.30 1.90 -54.29
C ALA A 132 0.69 0.65 -55.10
N ARG A 133 0.67 -0.54 -54.48
CA ARG A 133 0.90 -1.81 -55.18
C ARG A 133 -0.20 -2.13 -56.18
N ALA A 134 -1.46 -1.87 -55.84
CA ALA A 134 -2.59 -2.08 -56.74
C ALA A 134 -2.54 -1.12 -57.94
N GLU A 135 -2.18 0.15 -57.72
CA GLU A 135 -1.98 1.14 -58.77
C GLU A 135 -0.81 0.76 -59.70
N GLU A 136 0.33 0.34 -59.14
CA GLU A 136 1.48 -0.13 -59.93
C GLU A 136 1.09 -1.34 -60.80
N ALA A 137 0.35 -2.30 -60.24
CA ALA A 137 -0.13 -3.46 -60.99
C ALA A 137 -1.07 -3.05 -62.13
N ALA A 138 -2.01 -2.13 -61.88
CA ALA A 138 -2.92 -1.61 -62.89
C ALA A 138 -2.17 -0.90 -64.03
N LEU A 139 -1.20 -0.04 -63.71
CA LEU A 139 -0.35 0.65 -64.68
C LEU A 139 0.47 -0.34 -65.52
N ARG A 140 1.04 -1.38 -64.89
CA ARG A 140 1.80 -2.43 -65.60
C ARG A 140 0.91 -3.16 -66.61
N VAL A 141 -0.33 -3.50 -66.24
CA VAL A 141 -1.30 -4.12 -67.15
C VAL A 141 -1.65 -3.18 -68.30
N ALA A 142 -1.93 -1.90 -68.04
CA ALA A 142 -2.25 -0.93 -69.08
C ALA A 142 -1.11 -0.75 -70.09
N LEU A 143 0.14 -0.68 -69.61
CA LEU A 143 1.34 -0.59 -70.46
C LEU A 143 1.55 -1.84 -71.31
N GLN A 144 1.28 -3.04 -70.76
CA GLN A 144 1.35 -4.28 -71.54
C GLN A 144 0.29 -4.30 -72.64
N SER A 145 -0.95 -3.93 -72.33
CA SER A 145 -2.05 -3.83 -73.29
C SER A 145 -1.76 -2.83 -74.42
N ALA A 146 -1.23 -1.65 -74.10
CA ALA A 146 -0.84 -0.65 -75.09
C ALA A 146 0.24 -1.19 -76.05
N ARG A 147 1.28 -1.84 -75.53
CA ARG A 147 2.35 -2.44 -76.34
C ARG A 147 1.88 -3.60 -77.22
N SER A 148 0.89 -4.38 -76.79
CA SER A 148 0.28 -5.42 -77.65
C SER A 148 -0.58 -4.83 -78.77
N SER A 149 -1.27 -3.71 -78.51
CA SER A 149 -2.09 -3.01 -79.51
C SER A 149 -1.25 -2.37 -80.61
N GLU A 150 -0.10 -1.79 -80.28
CA GLU A 150 0.84 -1.22 -81.24
C GLU A 150 1.46 -2.30 -82.15
N ARG A 151 1.79 -3.47 -81.60
CA ARG A 151 2.33 -4.60 -82.37
C ARG A 151 1.31 -5.27 -83.30
N ALA A 152 0.01 -5.18 -83.00
CA ALA A 152 -1.04 -5.72 -83.86
C ALA A 152 -1.44 -4.78 -85.01
N SER A 153 -0.95 -3.53 -84.98
CA SER A 153 -1.26 -2.48 -85.97
C SER A 153 -0.07 -2.14 -86.89
N SER A 154 1.07 -2.84 -86.74
CA SER A 154 2.24 -2.78 -87.63
C SER A 154 2.36 -4.08 -88.42
#